data_AF-A0A2T2PRW2-F1
#
_entry.id   AF-A0A2T2PRW2-F1
#
_cell.length_a   1.000
_cell.length_b   1.000
_cell.length_c   1.000
_cell.angle_alpha   90.00
_cell.angle_beta   90.00
_cell.angle_gamma   90.00
#
_symmetry.space_group_name_H-M   'P 1'
#
loop_
_entity.id
_entity.type
_entity.pdbx_description
1 polymer ?
#
loop_
_entity_poly.entity_id
_entity_poly.type
_entity_poly.pdbx_seq_one_letter_code
_entity_poly.pdbx_strand_id
1 'polypeptide(L)'
;MKNLFYVRHTCRLCHSDKQELVVPMAGMPIGTPNFQVPDASVDDPVFRAAVPMALHLCRDCGHLQILHVGNPEIQYRNYVYTTSLSLGLREHFAGYANDVVSRFGITPGSLVVELGSNDGSLLGYFKERGMRVLGVDPAVDIAKRATEAGIETIGDFFTDAIGHRILQSHGAASVVIANNMIANVDNLDPLVIGVRDVLAPDGLFVFETQYGVDVTEKNLLDTVYHEHLSYFNIKPLIRFFARLGMELIDVQHIWTKGGSIRVTVQRAGGAKKPSAEVARFVAEEERLGVDQPAYYGPYVKRIAAIRDELVAMADAAHARGQLVAGYGVSVGTTTLLPQFGLENKIDFLVDDDPKKGNVMAGPGYDIPILPPAALYERKPAFVVVFAWRYVDPIRAKHARYFAEGGKFVVPLPGISMVDRAD
;
A
#
# COMPACT_ATOMS: atom_id res chain seq x y z
N MET A 1 2.15 -18.05 17.54
CA MET A 1 3.36 -17.40 16.98
C MET A 1 3.91 -18.14 15.75
N LYS A 2 4.07 -19.47 15.77
CA LYS A 2 4.39 -20.23 14.54
C LYS A 2 3.25 -19.98 13.52
N ASN A 3 3.59 -19.40 12.36
CA ASN A 3 2.72 -18.98 11.25
C ASN A 3 2.27 -17.50 11.19
N LEU A 4 2.80 -16.57 12.00
CA LEU A 4 2.46 -15.14 11.83
C LEU A 4 3.30 -14.47 10.72
N PHE A 5 4.61 -14.71 10.73
CA PHE A 5 5.54 -14.22 9.72
C PHE A 5 6.74 -15.16 9.59
N TYR A 6 7.52 -15.02 8.52
CA TYR A 6 8.85 -15.62 8.36
C TYR A 6 9.86 -14.57 7.91
N VAL A 7 11.15 -14.91 7.95
CA VAL A 7 12.23 -14.03 7.48
C VAL A 7 12.72 -14.51 6.12
N ARG A 8 12.70 -13.61 5.14
CA ARG A 8 13.32 -13.80 3.84
C ARG A 8 14.79 -13.40 3.91
N HIS A 9 15.66 -14.18 3.26
CA HIS A 9 17.11 -13.93 3.25
C HIS A 9 17.64 -13.46 1.89
N THR A 10 16.80 -13.44 0.86
CA THR A 10 17.21 -13.09 -0.51
C THR A 10 16.37 -11.95 -1.09
N CYS A 11 16.87 -11.27 -2.10
CA CYS A 11 16.11 -10.27 -2.84
C CYS A 11 14.95 -10.90 -3.60
N ARG A 12 13.76 -10.28 -3.56
CA ARG A 12 12.57 -10.72 -4.34
C ARG A 12 12.75 -10.66 -5.85
N LEU A 13 13.64 -9.81 -6.34
CA LEU A 13 13.80 -9.56 -7.77
C LEU A 13 14.97 -10.32 -8.41
N CYS A 14 16.11 -10.40 -7.71
CA CYS A 14 17.32 -11.00 -8.27
C CYS A 14 17.88 -12.19 -7.48
N HIS A 15 17.23 -12.58 -6.37
CA HIS A 15 17.64 -13.68 -5.49
C HIS A 15 19.01 -13.53 -4.81
N SER A 16 19.67 -12.38 -4.94
CA SER A 16 20.88 -12.05 -4.17
C SER A 16 20.62 -12.13 -2.66
N ASP A 17 21.60 -12.64 -1.91
CA ASP A 17 21.62 -12.67 -0.44
C ASP A 17 22.22 -11.39 0.17
N LYS A 18 22.73 -10.46 -0.65
CA LYS A 18 23.37 -9.22 -0.19
C LYS A 18 22.34 -8.14 0.15
N GLN A 19 21.73 -8.26 1.32
CA GLN A 19 20.75 -7.30 1.84
C GLN A 19 21.40 -6.35 2.86
N GLU A 20 21.30 -5.05 2.64
CA GLU A 20 21.81 -4.02 3.55
C GLU A 20 20.64 -3.27 4.20
N LEU A 21 20.62 -3.19 5.54
CA LEU A 21 19.65 -2.38 6.27
C LEU A 21 19.88 -0.89 5.98
N VAL A 22 18.89 -0.21 5.42
CA VAL A 22 19.00 1.22 5.05
C VAL A 22 18.00 2.12 5.77
N VAL A 23 16.84 1.58 6.18
CA VAL A 23 15.86 2.31 7.00
C VAL A 23 15.48 1.43 8.19
N PRO A 24 16.09 1.65 9.38
CA PRO A 24 15.65 1.00 10.60
C PRO A 24 14.27 1.52 11.01
N MET A 25 13.41 0.64 11.51
CA MET A 25 12.06 0.97 11.94
C MET A 25 11.73 0.23 13.24
N ALA A 26 10.81 0.80 14.02
CA ALA A 26 10.25 0.12 15.18
C ALA A 26 9.38 -1.07 14.73
N GLY A 27 9.36 -2.13 15.54
CA GLY A 27 8.41 -3.23 15.32
C GLY A 27 6.97 -2.72 15.47
N MET A 28 6.06 -3.29 14.68
CA MET A 28 4.64 -2.93 14.69
C MET A 28 3.80 -4.20 14.54
N PRO A 29 2.52 -4.21 14.93
CA PRO A 29 1.67 -5.36 14.67
C PRO A 29 1.32 -5.47 13.19
N ILE A 30 0.86 -6.64 12.76
CA ILE A 30 0.39 -6.82 11.39
C ILE A 30 -0.94 -6.10 11.25
N GLY A 31 -1.00 -5.10 10.37
CA GLY A 31 -2.20 -4.26 10.18
C GLY A 31 -3.40 -4.96 9.52
N THR A 32 -3.31 -6.26 9.24
CA THR A 32 -4.26 -7.05 8.46
C THR A 32 -4.78 -8.30 9.17
N PRO A 33 -5.95 -8.84 8.76
CA PRO A 33 -6.81 -8.43 7.62
C PRO A 33 -7.65 -7.17 7.93
N ASN A 34 -7.23 -6.05 7.33
CA ASN A 34 -7.65 -4.66 7.55
C ASN A 34 -8.62 -4.34 8.70
N PHE A 35 -8.10 -3.88 9.84
CA PHE A 35 -8.78 -3.09 10.89
C PHE A 35 -10.32 -3.21 11.02
N GLN A 36 -10.81 -4.42 11.24
CA GLN A 36 -11.82 -4.59 12.27
C GLN A 36 -11.07 -4.69 13.59
N VAL A 37 -11.19 -3.63 14.38
CA VAL A 37 -10.66 -3.61 15.73
C VAL A 37 -11.35 -4.75 16.50
N PRO A 38 -10.60 -5.75 16.99
CA PRO A 38 -11.22 -6.82 17.76
C PRO A 38 -11.83 -6.23 19.04
N ASP A 39 -12.74 -6.97 19.65
CA ASP A 39 -13.10 -6.70 21.04
C ASP A 39 -11.81 -6.68 21.89
N ALA A 40 -11.66 -5.71 22.80
CA ALA A 40 -10.47 -5.55 23.64
C ALA A 40 -10.15 -6.79 24.50
N SER A 41 -11.12 -7.71 24.60
CA SER A 41 -10.98 -9.03 25.21
C SER A 41 -10.14 -10.04 24.40
N VAL A 42 -9.79 -9.74 23.14
CA VAL A 42 -9.10 -10.66 22.23
C VAL A 42 -7.58 -10.44 22.29
N ASP A 43 -6.88 -11.39 22.93
CA ASP A 43 -5.42 -11.49 22.92
C ASP A 43 -4.91 -12.21 21.65
N ASP A 44 -5.17 -11.63 20.47
CA ASP A 44 -4.70 -12.19 19.20
C ASP A 44 -3.27 -11.71 18.89
N PRO A 45 -2.31 -12.64 18.67
CA PRO A 45 -0.93 -12.32 18.29
C PRO A 45 -0.79 -11.41 17.06
N VAL A 46 -1.75 -11.38 16.13
CA VAL A 46 -1.74 -10.48 14.97
C VAL A 46 -1.65 -9.01 15.40
N PHE A 47 -2.38 -8.65 16.45
CA PHE A 47 -2.42 -7.28 16.98
C PHE A 47 -1.39 -7.05 18.10
N ARG A 48 -1.04 -8.09 18.87
CA ARG A 48 -0.20 -7.94 20.08
C ARG A 48 1.29 -8.12 19.82
N ALA A 49 1.69 -8.80 18.74
CA ALA A 49 3.10 -9.03 18.45
C ALA A 49 3.74 -7.79 17.81
N ALA A 50 4.87 -7.33 18.36
CA ALA A 50 5.73 -6.38 17.68
C ALA A 50 6.52 -7.13 16.59
N VAL A 51 5.95 -7.23 15.38
CA VAL A 51 6.62 -7.88 14.25
C VAL A 51 7.71 -6.93 13.73
N PRO A 52 8.95 -7.41 13.58
CA PRO A 52 10.04 -6.55 13.10
C PRO A 52 9.72 -5.92 11.75
N MET A 53 10.10 -4.65 11.60
CA MET A 53 9.93 -3.86 10.39
C MET A 53 11.24 -3.17 10.08
N ALA A 54 11.65 -3.17 8.81
CA ALA A 54 12.81 -2.44 8.33
C ALA A 54 12.93 -2.58 6.81
N LEU A 55 13.44 -1.52 6.15
CA LEU A 55 13.75 -1.57 4.73
C LEU A 55 15.20 -1.95 4.49
N HIS A 56 15.37 -2.94 3.62
CA HIS A 56 16.64 -3.46 3.19
C HIS A 56 16.84 -3.19 1.69
N LEU A 57 18.02 -2.73 1.33
CA LEU A 57 18.46 -2.50 -0.03
C LEU A 57 19.28 -3.71 -0.51
N CYS A 58 18.86 -4.29 -1.63
CA CYS A 58 19.67 -5.32 -2.29
C CYS A 58 20.89 -4.66 -2.95
N ARG A 59 22.10 -5.12 -2.60
CA ARG A 59 23.36 -4.56 -3.13
C ARG A 59 23.70 -4.97 -4.57
N ASP A 60 23.03 -5.99 -5.11
CA ASP A 60 23.25 -6.43 -6.49
C ASP A 60 22.29 -5.79 -7.51
N CYS A 61 21.03 -5.53 -7.14
CA CYS A 61 20.04 -4.94 -8.07
C CYS A 61 19.46 -3.59 -7.64
N GLY A 62 19.66 -3.13 -6.40
CA GLY A 62 19.10 -1.88 -5.89
C GLY A 62 17.62 -1.97 -5.48
N HIS A 63 17.06 -3.17 -5.32
CA HIS A 63 15.66 -3.34 -4.86
C HIS A 63 15.52 -3.04 -3.37
N LEU A 64 14.55 -2.18 -3.02
CA LEU A 64 14.20 -1.84 -1.64
C LEU A 64 13.02 -2.68 -1.17
N GLN A 65 13.15 -3.34 -0.01
CA GLN A 65 12.18 -4.36 0.41
C GLN A 65 12.15 -4.62 1.92
N ILE A 66 11.06 -5.21 2.41
CA ILE A 66 10.94 -5.72 3.78
C ILE A 66 11.32 -7.20 3.81
N LEU A 67 12.15 -7.64 4.76
CA LEU A 67 12.53 -9.06 4.87
C LEU A 67 11.61 -9.89 5.77
N HIS A 68 10.85 -9.26 6.67
CA HIS A 68 9.88 -9.94 7.53
C HIS A 68 8.52 -10.05 6.83
N VAL A 69 8.16 -11.25 6.42
CA VAL A 69 7.01 -11.51 5.56
C VAL A 69 5.85 -12.04 6.38
N GLY A 70 4.79 -11.24 6.51
CA GLY A 70 3.55 -11.67 7.15
C GLY A 70 2.89 -12.82 6.37
N ASN A 71 2.24 -13.73 7.07
CA ASN A 71 1.58 -14.87 6.45
C ASN A 71 0.39 -14.41 5.57
N PRO A 72 0.45 -14.60 4.23
CA PRO A 72 -0.58 -14.09 3.33
C PRO A 72 -1.96 -14.71 3.57
N GLU A 73 -2.04 -15.93 4.10
CA GLU A 73 -3.32 -16.57 4.44
C GLU A 73 -4.05 -15.79 5.55
N ILE A 74 -3.31 -15.30 6.55
CA ILE A 74 -3.86 -14.45 7.62
C ILE A 74 -4.24 -13.09 7.06
N GLN A 75 -3.37 -12.50 6.23
CA GLN A 75 -3.54 -11.14 5.75
C GLN A 75 -4.69 -10.99 4.77
N TYR A 76 -4.94 -11.98 3.89
CA TYR A 76 -5.78 -11.77 2.71
C TYR A 76 -7.02 -12.66 2.60
N ARG A 77 -7.12 -13.81 3.29
CA ARG A 77 -8.30 -14.68 3.15
C ARG A 77 -9.58 -14.04 3.69
N ASN A 78 -9.48 -13.36 4.83
CA ASN A 78 -10.59 -12.67 5.48
C ASN A 78 -10.49 -11.14 5.32
N TYR A 79 -9.95 -10.67 4.18
CA TYR A 79 -9.77 -9.24 3.93
C TYR A 79 -11.12 -8.52 3.91
N VAL A 80 -11.22 -7.40 4.61
CA VAL A 80 -12.48 -6.65 4.74
C VAL A 80 -12.50 -5.35 3.94
N TYR A 81 -11.36 -4.88 3.47
CA TYR A 81 -11.27 -3.65 2.69
C TYR A 81 -11.85 -3.86 1.30
N THR A 82 -12.79 -2.99 0.91
CA THR A 82 -13.35 -2.92 -0.44
C THR A 82 -12.95 -1.63 -1.13
N THR A 83 -12.52 -1.76 -2.38
CA THR A 83 -11.93 -0.66 -3.16
C THR A 83 -12.90 0.49 -3.40
N SER A 84 -14.19 0.18 -3.55
CA SER A 84 -15.30 1.13 -3.63
C SER A 84 -15.39 2.15 -2.49
N LEU A 85 -14.74 1.92 -1.34
CA LEU A 85 -14.76 2.83 -0.19
C LEU A 85 -13.76 4.00 -0.30
N SER A 86 -12.78 3.93 -1.22
CA SER A 86 -11.77 4.99 -1.36
C SER A 86 -12.27 6.16 -2.21
N LEU A 87 -12.26 7.36 -1.64
CA LEU A 87 -12.54 8.61 -2.37
C LEU A 87 -11.59 8.80 -3.56
N GLY A 88 -12.13 9.22 -4.71
CA GLY A 88 -11.37 9.55 -5.93
C GLY A 88 -10.84 8.36 -6.74
N LEU A 89 -10.99 7.13 -6.22
CA LEU A 89 -10.46 5.94 -6.89
C LEU A 89 -11.31 5.51 -8.09
N ARG A 90 -12.60 5.88 -8.07
CA ARG A 90 -13.55 5.64 -9.16
C ARG A 90 -13.13 6.36 -10.45
N GLU A 91 -12.83 7.66 -10.34
CA GLU A 91 -12.37 8.49 -11.44
C GLU A 91 -11.02 7.99 -11.98
N HIS A 92 -10.11 7.62 -11.06
CA HIS A 92 -8.83 7.02 -11.43
C HIS A 92 -9.00 5.73 -12.23
N PHE A 93 -9.86 4.81 -11.79
CA PHE A 93 -10.09 3.53 -12.49
C PHE A 93 -10.76 3.70 -13.85
N ALA A 94 -11.71 4.63 -13.97
CA ALA A 94 -12.28 4.97 -15.27
C ALA A 94 -11.20 5.50 -16.22
N GLY A 95 -10.32 6.38 -15.74
CA GLY A 95 -9.17 6.91 -16.49
C GLY A 95 -8.14 5.83 -16.83
N TYR A 96 -7.88 4.91 -15.89
CA TYR A 96 -6.96 3.78 -16.07
C TYR A 96 -7.45 2.85 -17.19
N ALA A 97 -8.68 2.35 -17.09
CA ALA A 97 -9.24 1.48 -18.12
C ALA A 97 -9.25 2.17 -19.50
N ASN A 98 -9.57 3.47 -19.54
CA ASN A 98 -9.53 4.23 -20.78
C ASN A 98 -8.12 4.36 -21.37
N ASP A 99 -7.14 4.74 -20.56
CA ASP A 99 -5.74 4.89 -21.02
C ASP A 99 -5.21 3.57 -21.56
N VAL A 100 -5.36 2.45 -20.84
CA VAL A 100 -4.88 1.14 -21.32
C VAL A 100 -5.53 0.74 -22.63
N VAL A 101 -6.86 0.82 -22.73
CA VAL A 101 -7.57 0.41 -23.95
C VAL A 101 -7.19 1.28 -25.14
N SER A 102 -7.18 2.60 -24.96
CA SER A 102 -6.93 3.55 -26.06
C SER A 102 -5.46 3.59 -26.47
N ARG A 103 -4.52 3.65 -25.51
CA ARG A 103 -3.07 3.73 -25.76
C ARG A 103 -2.55 2.51 -26.50
N PHE A 104 -3.05 1.32 -26.16
CA PHE A 104 -2.55 0.07 -26.72
C PHE A 104 -3.47 -0.54 -27.78
N GLY A 105 -4.60 0.11 -28.09
CA GLY A 105 -5.53 -0.33 -29.13
C GLY A 105 -6.17 -1.68 -28.82
N ILE A 106 -6.54 -1.91 -27.56
CA ILE A 106 -7.14 -3.18 -27.13
C ILE A 106 -8.54 -3.31 -27.73
N THR A 107 -8.78 -4.40 -28.46
CA THR A 107 -10.02 -4.59 -29.22
C THR A 107 -11.16 -5.09 -28.32
N PRO A 108 -12.42 -4.64 -28.53
CA PRO A 108 -13.57 -5.20 -27.82
C PRO A 108 -13.67 -6.73 -27.97
N GLY A 109 -14.14 -7.41 -26.92
CA GLY A 109 -14.18 -8.88 -26.83
C GLY A 109 -12.87 -9.52 -26.33
N SER A 110 -11.78 -8.75 -26.27
CA SER A 110 -10.52 -9.17 -25.66
C SER A 110 -10.69 -9.52 -24.18
N LEU A 111 -9.89 -10.46 -23.69
CA LEU A 111 -9.87 -10.85 -22.28
C LEU A 111 -8.93 -9.95 -21.48
N VAL A 112 -9.45 -9.39 -20.39
CA VAL A 112 -8.71 -8.67 -19.36
C VAL A 112 -8.79 -9.46 -18.07
N VAL A 113 -7.63 -9.81 -17.50
CA VAL A 113 -7.53 -10.50 -16.21
C VAL A 113 -6.97 -9.53 -15.18
N GLU A 114 -7.58 -9.40 -14.00
CA GLU A 114 -7.04 -8.59 -12.90
C GLU A 114 -6.64 -9.46 -11.71
N LEU A 115 -5.37 -9.33 -11.29
CA LEU A 115 -4.81 -9.94 -10.09
C LEU A 115 -5.04 -8.99 -8.90
N GLY A 116 -5.56 -9.53 -7.79
CA GLY A 116 -6.01 -8.72 -6.65
C GLY A 116 -7.19 -7.82 -7.00
N SER A 117 -8.17 -8.36 -7.74
CA SER A 117 -9.28 -7.58 -8.30
C SER A 117 -10.27 -7.03 -7.27
N ASN A 118 -10.19 -7.49 -6.02
CA ASN A 118 -11.06 -7.10 -4.93
C ASN A 118 -12.54 -7.21 -5.34
N ASP A 119 -13.34 -6.16 -5.12
CA ASP A 119 -14.76 -6.08 -5.45
C ASP A 119 -15.05 -5.94 -6.97
N GLY A 120 -14.03 -6.03 -7.83
CA GLY A 120 -14.15 -5.99 -9.29
C GLY A 120 -14.35 -4.58 -9.85
N SER A 121 -14.18 -3.53 -9.05
CA SER A 121 -14.43 -2.14 -9.45
C SER A 121 -13.66 -1.71 -10.70
N LEU A 122 -12.37 -2.06 -10.81
CA LEU A 122 -11.56 -1.72 -11.99
C LEU A 122 -12.01 -2.53 -13.22
N LEU A 123 -12.22 -3.85 -13.08
CA LEU A 123 -12.77 -4.69 -14.13
C LEU A 123 -14.12 -4.20 -14.66
N GLY A 124 -14.98 -3.63 -13.80
CA GLY A 124 -16.23 -3.00 -14.22
C GLY A 124 -16.03 -1.99 -15.35
N TYR A 125 -15.00 -1.15 -15.26
CA TYR A 125 -14.67 -0.16 -16.29
C TYR A 125 -14.11 -0.77 -17.59
N PHE A 126 -13.42 -1.90 -17.53
CA PHE A 126 -13.02 -2.65 -18.74
C PHE A 126 -14.24 -3.32 -19.38
N LYS A 127 -15.17 -3.85 -18.59
CA LYS A 127 -16.41 -4.46 -19.06
C LYS A 127 -17.31 -3.46 -19.77
N GLU A 128 -17.46 -2.25 -19.23
CA GLU A 128 -18.18 -1.13 -19.88
C GLU A 128 -17.60 -0.76 -21.26
N ARG A 129 -16.31 -1.04 -21.48
CA ARG A 129 -15.61 -0.83 -22.76
C ARG A 129 -15.68 -2.04 -23.69
N GLY A 130 -16.52 -3.03 -23.38
CA GLY A 130 -16.76 -4.20 -24.20
C GLY A 130 -15.72 -5.32 -24.05
N MET A 131 -14.92 -5.32 -22.98
CA MET A 131 -13.97 -6.40 -22.71
C MET A 131 -14.63 -7.58 -21.99
N ARG A 132 -14.12 -8.78 -22.22
CA ARG A 132 -14.33 -9.91 -21.30
C ARG A 132 -13.42 -9.70 -20.10
N VAL A 133 -13.94 -9.94 -18.90
CA VAL A 133 -13.21 -9.67 -17.65
C VAL A 133 -13.19 -10.87 -16.74
N LEU A 134 -12.08 -11.10 -16.06
CA LEU A 134 -11.91 -12.14 -15.06
C LEU A 134 -11.04 -11.61 -13.90
N GLY A 135 -11.55 -11.71 -12.67
CA GLY A 135 -10.79 -11.38 -11.46
C GLY A 135 -10.10 -12.60 -10.86
N VAL A 136 -9.02 -12.36 -10.13
CA VAL A 136 -8.38 -13.33 -9.22
C VAL A 136 -8.08 -12.61 -7.92
N ASP A 137 -8.72 -13.00 -6.83
CA ASP A 137 -8.51 -12.38 -5.52
C ASP A 137 -8.61 -13.42 -4.39
N PRO A 138 -7.63 -13.51 -3.47
CA PRO A 138 -7.64 -14.49 -2.39
C PRO A 138 -8.70 -14.23 -1.30
N ALA A 139 -9.29 -13.03 -1.23
CA ALA A 139 -10.35 -12.69 -0.28
C ALA A 139 -11.67 -13.33 -0.72
N VAL A 140 -11.90 -14.56 -0.27
CA VAL A 140 -12.96 -15.47 -0.75
C VAL A 140 -14.34 -14.81 -0.75
N ASP A 141 -14.70 -14.11 0.33
CA ASP A 141 -16.00 -13.46 0.44
C ASP A 141 -16.13 -12.23 -0.49
N ILE A 142 -15.05 -11.49 -0.71
CA ILE A 142 -15.03 -10.37 -1.66
C ILE A 142 -15.15 -10.90 -3.10
N ALA A 143 -14.35 -11.91 -3.45
CA ALA A 143 -14.38 -12.55 -4.76
C ALA A 143 -15.78 -13.14 -5.08
N LYS A 144 -16.41 -13.78 -4.10
CA LYS A 144 -17.79 -14.27 -4.22
C LYS A 144 -18.77 -13.13 -4.50
N ARG A 145 -18.72 -12.05 -3.73
CA ARG A 145 -19.60 -10.87 -3.94
C ARG A 145 -19.37 -10.21 -5.30
N ALA A 146 -18.12 -10.09 -5.76
CA ALA A 146 -17.81 -9.57 -7.08
C ALA A 146 -18.43 -10.44 -8.19
N THR A 147 -18.35 -11.76 -8.04
CA THR A 147 -18.97 -12.73 -8.96
C THR A 147 -20.49 -12.60 -8.98
N GLU A 148 -21.13 -12.50 -7.81
CA GLU A 148 -22.58 -12.26 -7.69
C GLU A 148 -23.00 -10.91 -8.31
N ALA A 149 -22.12 -9.90 -8.28
CA ALA A 149 -22.30 -8.61 -8.94
C ALA A 149 -21.99 -8.63 -10.45
N GLY A 150 -21.66 -9.79 -11.02
CA GLY A 150 -21.47 -9.98 -12.46
C GLY A 150 -20.03 -9.78 -12.95
N ILE A 151 -19.04 -9.78 -12.07
CA ILE A 151 -17.61 -9.82 -12.39
C ILE A 151 -17.04 -11.15 -11.89
N GLU A 152 -16.99 -12.16 -12.76
CA GLU A 152 -16.45 -13.48 -12.40
C GLU A 152 -15.06 -13.34 -11.78
N THR A 153 -14.88 -13.90 -10.59
CA THR A 153 -13.65 -13.75 -9.80
C THR A 153 -13.27 -15.07 -9.15
N ILE A 154 -12.04 -15.53 -9.40
CA ILE A 154 -11.46 -16.72 -8.76
C ILE A 154 -10.99 -16.35 -7.35
N GLY A 155 -11.57 -17.00 -6.33
CA GLY A 155 -11.27 -16.79 -4.91
C GLY A 155 -9.93 -17.40 -4.44
N ASP A 156 -8.81 -17.10 -5.10
CA ASP A 156 -7.51 -17.70 -4.78
C ASP A 156 -6.32 -16.77 -5.05
N PHE A 157 -5.14 -17.13 -4.53
CA PHE A 157 -3.89 -16.46 -4.88
C PHE A 157 -3.50 -16.76 -6.33
N PHE A 158 -3.08 -15.74 -7.08
CA PHE A 158 -2.57 -15.96 -8.41
C PHE A 158 -1.20 -16.64 -8.40
N THR A 159 -1.07 -17.70 -9.19
CA THR A 159 0.15 -18.48 -9.41
C THR A 159 0.24 -18.88 -10.89
N ASP A 160 1.36 -19.46 -11.30
CA ASP A 160 1.53 -20.10 -12.60
C ASP A 160 0.45 -21.17 -12.88
N ALA A 161 0.06 -21.95 -11.87
CA ALA A 161 -1.02 -22.92 -11.98
C ALA A 161 -2.39 -22.28 -12.26
N ILE A 162 -2.70 -21.14 -11.61
CA ILE A 162 -3.91 -20.36 -11.90
C ILE A 162 -3.85 -19.76 -13.30
N GLY A 163 -2.71 -19.19 -13.70
CA GLY A 163 -2.50 -18.67 -15.06
C GLY A 163 -2.77 -19.73 -16.14
N HIS A 164 -2.25 -20.95 -15.96
CA HIS A 164 -2.50 -22.07 -16.87
C HIS A 164 -3.98 -22.47 -16.92
N ARG A 165 -4.66 -22.53 -15.77
CA ARG A 165 -6.10 -22.83 -15.69
C ARG A 165 -6.92 -21.78 -16.45
N ILE A 166 -6.59 -20.50 -16.29
CA ILE A 166 -7.27 -19.41 -17.00
C ILE A 166 -7.07 -19.57 -18.52
N LEU A 167 -5.84 -19.83 -18.97
CA LEU A 167 -5.56 -20.04 -20.39
C LEU A 167 -6.43 -21.17 -20.97
N GLN A 168 -6.57 -22.29 -20.26
CA GLN A 168 -7.37 -23.45 -20.69
C GLN A 168 -8.87 -23.16 -20.75
N SER A 169 -9.39 -22.37 -19.80
CA SER A 169 -10.84 -22.16 -19.62
C SER A 169 -11.39 -20.90 -20.29
N HIS A 170 -10.58 -19.85 -20.38
CA HIS A 170 -11.00 -18.51 -20.85
C HIS A 170 -10.23 -18.03 -22.09
N GLY A 171 -9.16 -18.74 -22.47
CA GLY A 171 -8.24 -18.36 -23.53
C GLY A 171 -7.17 -17.36 -23.08
N ALA A 172 -6.36 -16.91 -24.04
CA ALA A 172 -5.27 -15.98 -23.76
C ALA A 172 -5.79 -14.57 -23.43
N ALA A 173 -5.13 -13.90 -22.48
CA ALA A 173 -5.46 -12.54 -22.05
C ALA A 173 -4.73 -11.50 -22.90
N SER A 174 -5.46 -10.51 -23.41
CA SER A 174 -4.84 -9.35 -24.09
C SER A 174 -4.22 -8.39 -23.08
N VAL A 175 -4.81 -8.31 -21.88
CA VAL A 175 -4.26 -7.53 -20.77
C VAL A 175 -4.35 -8.34 -19.48
N VAL A 176 -3.25 -8.40 -18.73
CA VAL A 176 -3.26 -8.80 -17.32
C VAL A 176 -2.95 -7.57 -16.48
N ILE A 177 -3.70 -7.35 -15.41
CA ILE A 177 -3.61 -6.18 -14.54
C ILE A 177 -3.21 -6.60 -13.13
N ALA A 178 -2.37 -5.81 -12.47
CA ALA A 178 -2.14 -5.91 -11.03
C ALA A 178 -2.14 -4.53 -10.39
N ASN A 179 -3.25 -4.11 -9.79
CA ASN A 179 -3.40 -2.78 -9.22
C ASN A 179 -3.18 -2.80 -7.70
N ASN A 180 -2.14 -2.13 -7.22
CA ASN A 180 -1.79 -1.99 -5.80
C ASN A 180 -1.65 -3.31 -5.03
N MET A 181 -1.33 -4.41 -5.72
CA MET A 181 -1.15 -5.72 -5.09
C MET A 181 0.24 -6.33 -5.32
N ILE A 182 0.94 -5.96 -6.40
CA ILE A 182 2.20 -6.63 -6.77
C ILE A 182 3.31 -6.42 -5.73
N ALA A 183 3.29 -5.29 -5.01
CA ALA A 183 4.19 -5.03 -3.90
C ALA A 183 4.00 -5.99 -2.71
N ASN A 184 2.87 -6.69 -2.66
CA ASN A 184 2.46 -7.53 -1.56
C ASN A 184 2.88 -8.99 -1.71
N VAL A 185 3.42 -9.34 -2.88
CA VAL A 185 3.76 -10.71 -3.21
C VAL A 185 5.22 -10.98 -2.86
N ASP A 186 5.46 -12.01 -2.05
CA ASP A 186 6.82 -12.38 -1.69
C ASP A 186 7.57 -13.06 -2.83
N ASN A 187 6.95 -14.07 -3.44
CA ASN A 187 7.52 -14.83 -4.54
C ASN A 187 6.93 -14.35 -5.86
N LEU A 188 7.60 -13.39 -6.50
CA LEU A 188 7.15 -12.78 -7.74
C LEU A 188 7.41 -13.65 -8.98
N ASP A 189 8.31 -14.63 -8.90
CA ASP A 189 8.68 -15.48 -10.03
C ASP A 189 7.47 -16.29 -10.56
N PRO A 190 6.75 -17.10 -9.75
CA PRO A 190 5.56 -17.82 -10.22
C PRO A 190 4.45 -16.90 -10.71
N LEU A 191 4.28 -15.72 -10.08
CA LEU A 191 3.30 -14.74 -10.54
C LEU A 191 3.63 -14.27 -11.95
N VAL A 192 4.85 -13.82 -12.21
CA VAL A 192 5.23 -13.31 -13.53
C VAL A 192 5.30 -14.42 -14.58
N ILE A 193 5.68 -15.65 -14.20
CA ILE A 193 5.59 -16.83 -15.08
C ILE A 193 4.13 -17.08 -15.47
N GLY A 194 3.20 -17.10 -14.51
CA GLY A 194 1.77 -17.26 -14.79
C GLY A 194 1.20 -16.16 -15.66
N VAL A 195 1.60 -14.90 -15.41
CA VAL A 195 1.24 -13.76 -16.26
C VAL A 195 1.77 -13.95 -17.67
N ARG A 196 3.07 -14.24 -17.83
CA ARG A 196 3.68 -14.48 -19.13
C ARG A 196 2.92 -15.57 -19.86
N ASP A 197 2.59 -16.68 -19.22
CA ASP A 197 2.01 -17.84 -19.88
C ASP A 197 0.55 -17.62 -20.31
N VAL A 198 -0.25 -16.87 -19.53
CA VAL A 198 -1.65 -16.56 -19.87
C VAL A 198 -1.79 -15.46 -20.92
N LEU A 199 -0.77 -14.61 -21.12
CA LEU A 199 -0.83 -13.51 -22.09
C LEU A 199 -0.96 -14.00 -23.54
N ALA A 200 -1.73 -13.29 -24.35
CA ALA A 200 -1.67 -13.38 -25.80
C ALA A 200 -0.25 -13.04 -26.32
N PRO A 201 0.12 -13.44 -27.55
CA PRO A 201 1.44 -13.12 -28.11
C PRO A 201 1.77 -11.62 -28.11
N ASP A 202 0.76 -10.77 -28.32
CA ASP A 202 0.82 -9.30 -28.29
C ASP A 202 0.22 -8.69 -27.00
N GLY A 203 -0.05 -9.53 -26.00
CA GLY A 203 -0.66 -9.14 -24.75
C GLY A 203 0.27 -8.33 -23.84
N LEU A 204 -0.35 -7.58 -22.93
CA LEU A 204 0.35 -6.67 -22.02
C LEU A 204 0.08 -7.03 -20.56
N PHE A 205 1.13 -6.99 -19.75
CA PHE A 205 1.00 -6.93 -18.30
C PHE A 205 1.11 -5.47 -17.85
N VAL A 206 0.09 -4.96 -17.17
CA VAL A 206 0.06 -3.58 -16.67
C VAL A 206 -0.14 -3.61 -15.17
N PHE A 207 0.73 -2.98 -14.40
CA PHE A 207 0.56 -2.92 -12.95
C PHE A 207 0.75 -1.51 -12.41
N GLU A 208 0.02 -1.21 -11.34
CA GLU A 208 0.20 0.00 -10.56
C GLU A 208 0.70 -0.33 -9.17
N THR A 209 1.68 0.42 -8.69
CA THR A 209 2.26 0.25 -7.36
C THR A 209 2.98 1.52 -6.93
N GLN A 210 3.26 1.66 -5.64
CA GLN A 210 3.97 2.82 -5.10
C GLN A 210 5.36 2.93 -5.70
N TYR A 211 5.79 4.17 -5.94
CA TYR A 211 7.12 4.42 -6.45
C TYR A 211 8.11 4.57 -5.29
N GLY A 212 9.19 3.77 -5.27
CA GLY A 212 10.16 3.77 -4.17
C GLY A 212 10.80 5.14 -3.92
N VAL A 213 11.04 5.91 -4.99
CA VAL A 213 11.48 7.30 -4.90
C VAL A 213 10.45 8.17 -4.17
N ASP A 214 9.17 8.10 -4.54
CA ASP A 214 8.14 8.91 -3.87
C ASP A 214 7.98 8.54 -2.40
N VAL A 215 8.05 7.24 -2.05
CA VAL A 215 7.94 6.79 -0.65
C VAL A 215 9.02 7.46 0.22
N THR A 216 10.23 7.57 -0.31
CA THR A 216 11.37 8.17 0.41
C THR A 216 11.36 9.69 0.37
N GLU A 217 11.21 10.30 -0.80
CA GLU A 217 11.30 11.75 -1.00
C GLU A 217 10.09 12.49 -0.41
N LYS A 218 8.88 11.92 -0.50
CA LYS A 218 7.66 12.50 0.05
C LYS A 218 7.34 12.01 1.46
N ASN A 219 8.25 11.25 2.07
CA ASN A 219 8.11 10.73 3.42
C ASN A 219 6.79 9.96 3.65
N LEU A 220 6.42 9.06 2.74
CA LEU A 220 5.18 8.27 2.80
C LEU A 220 5.34 7.09 3.77
N LEU A 221 5.76 7.37 5.00
CA LEU A 221 6.05 6.34 6.01
C LEU A 221 4.81 5.50 6.35
N ASP A 222 3.60 6.06 6.23
CA ASP A 222 2.33 5.35 6.45
C ASP A 222 2.09 4.22 5.45
N THR A 223 2.88 4.15 4.38
CA THR A 223 2.81 3.05 3.42
C THR A 223 3.83 1.95 3.68
N VAL A 224 4.67 2.06 4.72
CA VAL A 224 5.71 1.08 5.03
C VAL A 224 5.26 0.10 6.12
N TYR A 225 4.54 -0.95 5.72
CA TYR A 225 3.96 -1.97 6.61
C TYR A 225 3.96 -3.38 5.98
N HIS A 226 3.58 -4.41 6.75
CA HIS A 226 3.80 -5.83 6.39
C HIS A 226 3.06 -6.34 5.15
N GLU A 227 2.08 -5.60 4.62
CA GLU A 227 1.53 -5.92 3.29
C GLU A 227 2.47 -5.48 2.18
N HIS A 228 3.09 -4.30 2.28
CA HIS A 228 3.91 -3.73 1.20
C HIS A 228 5.36 -4.23 1.29
N LEU A 229 5.60 -5.44 0.82
CA LEU A 229 6.89 -6.12 0.89
C LEU A 229 7.97 -5.49 -0.03
N SER A 230 7.57 -4.81 -1.10
CA SER A 230 8.46 -4.27 -2.13
C SER A 230 8.18 -2.81 -2.46
N TYR A 231 9.24 -2.01 -2.60
CA TYR A 231 9.20 -0.60 -2.97
C TYR A 231 9.93 -0.43 -4.29
N PHE A 232 9.19 -0.46 -5.39
CA PHE A 232 9.77 -0.66 -6.71
C PHE A 232 10.38 0.62 -7.28
N ASN A 233 11.55 0.43 -7.88
CA ASN A 233 12.19 1.36 -8.81
C ASN A 233 12.29 0.67 -10.18
N ILE A 234 12.41 1.44 -11.26
CA ILE A 234 12.37 0.95 -12.64
C ILE A 234 13.62 0.14 -12.99
N LYS A 235 14.81 0.59 -12.59
CA LYS A 235 16.08 -0.09 -12.87
C LYS A 235 16.11 -1.56 -12.40
N PRO A 236 15.74 -1.92 -11.15
CA PRO A 236 15.66 -3.33 -10.74
C PRO A 236 14.52 -4.10 -11.45
N LEU A 237 13.40 -3.45 -11.75
CA LEU A 237 12.27 -4.09 -12.47
C LEU A 237 12.66 -4.49 -13.89
N ILE A 238 13.42 -3.67 -14.63
CA ILE A 238 13.92 -4.01 -15.97
C ILE A 238 14.69 -5.34 -15.93
N ARG A 239 15.61 -5.49 -14.97
CA ARG A 239 16.41 -6.71 -14.82
C ARG A 239 15.55 -7.92 -14.42
N PHE A 240 14.57 -7.69 -13.54
CA PHE A 240 13.65 -8.73 -13.09
C PHE A 240 12.81 -9.30 -14.23
N PHE A 241 12.14 -8.43 -15.01
CA PHE A 241 11.33 -8.87 -16.14
C PHE A 241 12.16 -9.55 -17.22
N ALA A 242 13.34 -9.00 -17.54
CA ALA A 242 14.25 -9.60 -18.53
C ALA A 242 14.65 -11.04 -18.16
N ARG A 243 14.92 -11.30 -16.86
CA ARG A 243 15.23 -12.65 -16.35
C ARG A 243 14.12 -13.67 -16.60
N LEU A 244 12.87 -13.21 -16.69
CA LEU A 244 11.68 -14.07 -16.85
C LEU A 244 11.13 -14.09 -18.29
N GLY A 245 11.89 -13.54 -19.26
CA GLY A 245 11.48 -13.50 -20.67
C GLY A 245 10.43 -12.44 -20.96
N MET A 246 10.41 -11.36 -20.17
CA MET A 246 9.50 -10.22 -20.28
C MET A 246 10.30 -8.93 -20.50
N GLU A 247 9.67 -7.90 -21.05
CA GLU A 247 10.28 -6.62 -21.38
C GLU A 247 9.41 -5.47 -20.88
N LEU A 248 9.96 -4.60 -20.04
CA LEU A 248 9.31 -3.38 -19.57
C LEU A 248 9.37 -2.32 -20.68
N ILE A 249 8.21 -1.88 -21.15
CA ILE A 249 8.09 -1.02 -22.34
C ILE A 249 7.51 0.37 -22.07
N ASP A 250 6.83 0.59 -20.95
CA ASP A 250 6.33 1.93 -20.61
C ASP A 250 6.27 2.12 -19.10
N VAL A 251 6.43 3.37 -18.67
CA VAL A 251 6.27 3.80 -17.28
C VAL A 251 5.53 5.11 -17.26
N GLN A 252 4.52 5.22 -16.41
CA GLN A 252 3.82 6.47 -16.14
C GLN A 252 3.93 6.78 -14.64
N HIS A 253 4.23 8.02 -14.31
CA HIS A 253 4.07 8.51 -12.94
C HIS A 253 2.60 8.81 -12.69
N ILE A 254 2.05 8.32 -11.59
CA ILE A 254 0.64 8.50 -11.23
C ILE A 254 0.53 9.00 -9.78
N TRP A 255 -0.45 9.85 -9.52
CA TRP A 255 -0.56 10.54 -8.22
C TRP A 255 -1.28 9.75 -7.14
N THR A 256 -1.88 8.62 -7.49
CA THR A 256 -2.62 7.80 -6.55
C THR A 256 -1.75 7.38 -5.36
N LYS A 257 -2.39 7.37 -4.19
CA LYS A 257 -1.80 6.98 -2.89
C LYS A 257 -0.55 7.80 -2.48
N GLY A 258 -0.34 8.99 -3.05
CA GLY A 258 0.75 9.91 -2.69
C GLY A 258 1.94 9.88 -3.66
N GLY A 259 1.98 8.92 -4.57
CA GLY A 259 3.07 8.76 -5.53
C GLY A 259 3.26 7.30 -5.93
N SER A 260 2.87 6.99 -7.15
CA SER A 260 2.87 5.63 -7.68
C SER A 260 3.38 5.61 -9.13
N ILE A 261 3.66 4.42 -9.64
CA ILE A 261 4.01 4.16 -11.03
C ILE A 261 3.01 3.19 -11.65
N ARG A 262 2.65 3.43 -12.90
CA ARG A 262 2.01 2.43 -13.78
C ARG A 262 3.08 1.92 -14.73
N VAL A 263 3.34 0.61 -14.70
CA VAL A 263 4.35 -0.03 -15.53
C VAL A 263 3.65 -0.94 -16.53
N THR A 264 4.07 -0.86 -17.80
CA THR A 264 3.62 -1.76 -18.85
C THR A 264 4.76 -2.66 -19.29
N VAL A 265 4.47 -3.95 -19.36
CA VAL A 265 5.41 -5.03 -19.69
C VAL A 265 4.78 -5.90 -20.78
N GLN A 266 5.60 -6.41 -21.68
CA GLN A 266 5.22 -7.40 -22.69
C GLN A 266 6.12 -8.63 -22.62
N ARG A 267 5.85 -9.65 -23.44
CA ARG A 267 6.82 -10.73 -23.70
C ARG A 267 8.07 -10.16 -24.37
N ALA A 268 9.25 -10.66 -24.02
CA ALA A 268 10.50 -10.23 -24.64
C ALA A 268 10.47 -10.43 -26.17
N GLY A 269 10.86 -9.40 -26.91
CA GLY A 269 10.79 -9.40 -28.38
C GLY A 269 9.38 -9.17 -28.93
N GLY A 270 8.44 -8.72 -28.10
CA GLY A 270 7.10 -8.31 -28.51
C GLY A 270 7.09 -7.09 -29.44
N ALA A 271 5.93 -6.82 -30.03
CA ALA A 271 5.80 -5.84 -31.11
C ALA A 271 5.94 -4.37 -30.65
N LYS A 272 5.75 -4.06 -29.37
CA LYS A 272 5.84 -2.69 -28.86
C LYS A 272 7.31 -2.39 -28.51
N LYS A 273 7.77 -1.18 -28.86
CA LYS A 273 9.11 -0.70 -28.47
C LYS A 273 9.04 -0.01 -27.11
N PRO A 274 10.10 -0.08 -26.28
CA PRO A 274 10.17 0.73 -25.07
C PRO A 274 10.00 2.22 -25.36
N SER A 275 9.19 2.89 -24.55
CA SER A 275 8.99 4.34 -24.62
C SER A 275 10.21 5.08 -24.06
N ALA A 276 10.30 6.38 -24.39
CA ALA A 276 11.35 7.24 -23.82
C ALA A 276 11.23 7.40 -22.29
N GLU A 277 10.04 7.15 -21.73
CA GLU A 277 9.81 7.25 -20.29
C GLU A 277 10.64 6.23 -19.51
N VAL A 278 10.82 5.00 -20.04
CA VAL A 278 11.65 3.98 -19.39
C VAL A 278 13.06 4.52 -19.12
N ALA A 279 13.69 5.12 -20.13
CA ALA A 279 15.02 5.72 -20.00
C ALA A 279 15.02 6.95 -19.08
N ARG A 280 13.97 7.77 -19.13
CA ARG A 280 13.81 8.96 -18.27
C ARG A 280 13.79 8.59 -16.79
N PHE A 281 13.01 7.58 -16.41
CA PHE A 281 12.94 7.10 -15.03
C PHE A 281 14.27 6.49 -14.56
N VAL A 282 14.93 5.69 -15.39
CA VAL A 282 16.25 5.12 -15.05
C VAL A 282 17.28 6.24 -14.83
N ALA A 283 17.32 7.24 -15.70
CA ALA A 283 18.25 8.36 -15.56
C ALA A 283 17.98 9.16 -14.26
N GLU A 284 16.72 9.34 -13.89
CA GLU A 284 16.36 10.01 -12.63
C GLU A 284 16.76 9.18 -11.40
N GLU A 285 16.52 7.87 -11.42
CA GLU A 285 16.94 6.96 -10.36
C GLU A 285 18.46 6.96 -10.16
N GLU A 286 19.22 7.00 -11.25
CA GLU A 286 20.68 7.09 -11.23
C GLU A 286 21.17 8.44 -10.72
N ARG A 287 20.51 9.54 -11.12
CA ARG A 287 20.82 10.89 -10.63
C ARG A 287 20.59 11.00 -9.12
N LEU A 288 19.52 10.39 -8.62
CA LEU A 288 19.21 10.36 -7.19
C LEU A 288 20.13 9.40 -6.42
N GLY A 289 20.64 8.36 -7.09
CA GLY A 289 21.47 7.33 -6.45
C GLY A 289 20.64 6.39 -5.57
N VAL A 290 19.40 6.09 -5.96
CA VAL A 290 18.46 5.28 -5.16
C VAL A 290 18.94 3.83 -4.95
N ASP A 291 19.94 3.38 -5.71
CA ASP A 291 20.60 2.09 -5.54
C ASP A 291 21.79 2.15 -4.55
N GLN A 292 22.01 3.28 -3.88
CA GLN A 292 23.07 3.48 -2.88
C GLN A 292 22.51 3.63 -1.45
N PRO A 293 23.16 3.08 -0.41
CA PRO A 293 22.68 3.18 0.97
C PRO A 293 22.64 4.64 1.47
N ALA A 294 23.59 5.46 1.01
CA ALA A 294 23.69 6.87 1.37
C ALA A 294 22.44 7.70 1.02
N TYR A 295 21.68 7.29 -0.01
CA TYR A 295 20.43 7.94 -0.42
C TYR A 295 19.38 7.94 0.70
N TYR A 296 19.34 6.90 1.54
CA TYR A 296 18.31 6.73 2.56
C TYR A 296 18.61 7.49 3.87
N GLY A 297 19.83 7.97 4.06
CA GLY A 297 20.24 8.69 5.28
C GLY A 297 19.36 9.91 5.61
N PRO A 298 19.07 10.81 4.66
CA PRO A 298 18.15 11.93 4.88
C PRO A 298 16.73 11.50 5.27
N TYR A 299 16.21 10.43 4.68
CA TYR A 299 14.88 9.90 5.01
C TYR A 299 14.82 9.42 6.47
N VAL A 300 15.80 8.64 6.92
CA VAL A 300 15.93 8.20 8.32
C VAL A 300 15.99 9.39 9.29
N LYS A 301 16.76 10.43 8.94
CA LYS A 301 16.86 11.65 9.76
C LYS A 301 15.54 12.40 9.86
N ARG A 302 14.77 12.50 8.77
CA ARG A 302 13.44 13.13 8.79
C ARG A 302 12.48 12.38 9.71
N ILE A 303 12.43 11.05 9.63
CA ILE A 303 11.58 10.22 10.50
C ILE A 303 11.94 10.44 11.98
N ALA A 304 13.23 10.41 12.30
CA ALA A 304 13.71 10.62 13.67
C ALA A 304 13.36 12.03 14.20
N ALA A 305 13.52 13.07 13.37
CA ALA A 305 13.17 14.44 13.76
C ALA A 305 11.66 14.57 14.06
N ILE A 306 10.79 13.99 13.23
CA ILE A 306 9.34 14.00 13.44
C ILE A 306 8.97 13.27 14.74
N ARG A 307 9.55 12.08 14.96
CA ARG A 307 9.36 11.34 16.22
C ARG A 307 9.73 12.21 17.42
N ASP A 308 10.95 12.75 17.43
CA ASP A 308 11.49 13.47 18.58
C ASP A 308 10.64 14.72 18.91
N GLU A 309 10.17 15.44 17.89
CA GLU A 309 9.30 16.60 18.06
C GLU A 309 7.89 16.20 18.56
N LEU A 310 7.25 15.18 17.98
CA LEU A 310 5.93 14.71 18.44
C LEU A 310 5.97 14.20 19.89
N VAL A 311 7.03 13.46 20.24
CA VAL A 311 7.25 12.98 21.60
C VAL A 311 7.40 14.16 22.57
N ALA A 312 8.24 15.15 22.22
CA ALA A 312 8.44 16.33 23.05
C ALA A 312 7.14 17.15 23.23
N MET A 313 6.34 17.29 22.17
CA MET A 313 5.03 17.96 22.23
C MET A 313 4.06 17.23 23.17
N ALA A 314 3.97 15.90 23.06
CA ALA A 314 3.09 15.10 23.88
C ALA A 314 3.52 15.10 25.35
N ASP A 315 4.81 14.90 25.63
CA ASP A 315 5.34 14.96 27.00
C ASP A 315 5.11 16.32 27.66
N ALA A 316 5.26 17.41 26.90
CA ALA A 316 4.97 18.75 27.39
C ALA A 316 3.47 18.96 27.69
N ALA A 317 2.56 18.37 26.91
CA ALA A 317 1.12 18.42 27.17
C ALA A 317 0.76 17.62 28.44
N HIS A 318 1.25 16.39 28.57
CA HIS A 318 1.02 15.54 29.73
C HIS A 318 1.61 16.14 31.02
N ALA A 319 2.79 16.76 30.95
CA ALA A 319 3.38 17.47 32.10
C ALA A 319 2.50 18.63 32.62
N ARG A 320 1.61 19.18 31.77
CA ARG A 320 0.61 20.19 32.15
C ARG A 320 -0.75 19.59 32.51
N GLY A 321 -0.86 18.26 32.60
CA GLY A 321 -2.12 17.56 32.86
C GLY A 321 -3.13 17.65 31.70
N GLN A 322 -2.66 17.91 30.48
CA GLN A 322 -3.50 18.00 29.28
C GLN A 322 -3.46 16.69 28.49
N LEU A 323 -4.57 16.37 27.81
CA LEU A 323 -4.67 15.17 26.97
C LEU A 323 -4.09 15.42 25.57
N VAL A 324 -3.68 14.34 24.91
CA VAL A 324 -3.28 14.29 23.51
C VAL A 324 -4.15 13.25 22.80
N ALA A 325 -4.78 13.63 21.69
CA ALA A 325 -5.61 12.72 20.90
C ALA A 325 -4.96 12.39 19.55
N GLY A 326 -5.44 11.35 18.88
CA GLY A 326 -5.14 11.09 17.47
C GLY A 326 -6.40 11.01 16.60
N TYR A 327 -6.28 11.33 15.32
CA TYR A 327 -7.38 11.27 14.35
C TYR A 327 -7.10 10.26 13.25
N GLY A 328 -8.02 9.30 13.08
CA GLY A 328 -8.02 8.28 12.04
C GLY A 328 -7.40 6.97 12.52
N VAL A 329 -8.14 5.88 12.31
CA VAL A 329 -7.78 4.51 12.68
C VAL A 329 -7.67 3.67 11.40
N SER A 330 -6.43 3.43 10.99
CA SER A 330 -6.09 2.69 9.77
C SER A 330 -4.78 1.93 9.93
N VAL A 331 -4.39 1.17 8.90
CA VAL A 331 -3.04 0.57 8.82
C VAL A 331 -1.94 1.63 8.92
N GLY A 332 -2.18 2.83 8.38
CA GLY A 332 -1.27 3.96 8.53
C GLY A 332 -1.07 4.34 10.00
N THR A 333 -2.14 4.38 10.79
CA THR A 333 -2.07 4.66 12.25
C THR A 333 -1.20 3.63 12.96
N THR A 334 -1.38 2.34 12.64
CA THR A 334 -0.61 1.22 13.19
C THR A 334 0.86 1.26 12.86
N THR A 335 1.17 1.87 11.72
CA THR A 335 2.55 2.11 11.28
C THR A 335 3.13 3.31 12.03
N LEU A 336 2.46 4.47 11.95
CA LEU A 336 3.00 5.73 12.43
C LEU A 336 3.10 5.81 13.95
N LEU A 337 2.16 5.21 14.68
CA LEU A 337 2.14 5.25 16.14
C LEU A 337 3.45 4.73 16.76
N PRO A 338 3.93 3.50 16.45
CA PRO A 338 5.22 3.02 16.94
C PRO A 338 6.43 3.68 16.29
N GLN A 339 6.36 4.08 15.01
CA GLN A 339 7.48 4.80 14.39
C GLN A 339 7.74 6.16 15.04
N PHE A 340 6.70 6.81 15.56
CA PHE A 340 6.79 8.09 16.23
C PHE A 340 6.80 7.98 17.76
N GLY A 341 6.85 6.78 18.34
CA GLY A 341 6.96 6.59 19.79
C GLY A 341 5.75 7.11 20.57
N LEU A 342 4.56 7.03 19.96
CA LEU A 342 3.32 7.62 20.45
C LEU A 342 2.38 6.61 21.14
N GLU A 343 2.75 5.34 21.21
CA GLU A 343 1.92 4.23 21.72
C GLU A 343 1.32 4.49 23.10
N ASN A 344 2.12 5.09 23.98
CA ASN A 344 1.74 5.45 25.35
C ASN A 344 1.60 6.96 25.54
N LYS A 345 1.49 7.72 24.45
CA LYS A 345 1.39 9.18 24.44
C LYS A 345 0.09 9.70 23.83
N ILE A 346 -0.75 8.82 23.30
CA ILE A 346 -2.09 9.14 22.80
C ILE A 346 -3.12 8.64 23.82
N ASP A 347 -3.88 9.57 24.41
CA ASP A 347 -4.89 9.24 25.41
C ASP A 347 -6.15 8.62 24.80
N PHE A 348 -6.50 9.03 23.57
CA PHE A 348 -7.59 8.43 22.79
C PHE A 348 -7.45 8.74 21.30
N LEU A 349 -8.04 7.89 20.47
CA LEU A 349 -8.20 8.07 19.04
C LEU A 349 -9.64 8.47 18.72
N VAL A 350 -9.83 9.23 17.64
CA VAL A 350 -11.15 9.48 17.04
C VAL A 350 -11.18 9.02 15.60
N ASP A 351 -12.33 8.50 15.16
CA ASP A 351 -12.58 8.12 13.77
C ASP A 351 -14.04 8.44 13.39
N ASP A 352 -14.27 8.72 12.10
CA ASP A 352 -15.60 9.01 11.57
C ASP A 352 -16.44 7.75 11.36
N ASP A 353 -15.79 6.60 11.15
CA ASP A 353 -16.46 5.33 10.87
C ASP A 353 -16.92 4.67 12.19
N PRO A 354 -18.24 4.59 12.46
CA PRO A 354 -18.75 3.97 13.68
C PRO A 354 -18.52 2.45 13.74
N LYS A 355 -18.05 1.84 12.65
CA LYS A 355 -17.65 0.42 12.62
C LYS A 355 -16.25 0.20 13.16
N LYS A 356 -15.48 1.27 13.42
CA LYS A 356 -14.23 1.16 14.15
C LYS A 356 -14.60 0.74 15.57
N GLY A 357 -14.08 -0.41 16.01
CA GLY A 357 -14.30 -0.92 17.36
C GLY A 357 -13.79 0.05 18.42
N ASN A 358 -13.92 -0.32 19.70
CA ASN A 358 -13.77 0.65 20.80
C ASN A 358 -12.33 0.86 21.28
N VAL A 359 -11.36 0.02 20.89
CA VAL A 359 -9.98 0.06 21.42
C VAL A 359 -8.98 -0.33 20.34
N MET A 360 -8.05 0.54 19.99
CA MET A 360 -6.89 0.15 19.17
C MET A 360 -5.88 -0.59 20.04
N ALA A 361 -5.88 -1.92 19.95
CA ALA A 361 -4.90 -2.79 20.60
C ALA A 361 -3.58 -2.83 19.82
N GLY A 362 -2.47 -2.90 20.56
CA GLY A 362 -1.15 -3.16 19.99
C GLY A 362 -0.14 -3.71 20.99
N PRO A 363 1.15 -3.79 20.61
CA PRO A 363 2.21 -4.30 21.46
C PRO A 363 2.44 -3.42 22.70
N GLY A 364 1.82 -3.78 23.82
CA GLY A 364 1.97 -3.07 25.09
C GLY A 364 1.13 -1.80 25.21
N TYR A 365 0.11 -1.62 24.36
CA TYR A 365 -0.83 -0.50 24.46
C TYR A 365 -2.26 -0.92 24.06
N ASP A 366 -3.22 -0.18 24.61
CA ASP A 366 -4.64 -0.26 24.31
C ASP A 366 -5.20 1.16 24.33
N ILE A 367 -5.45 1.74 23.15
CA ILE A 367 -5.87 3.14 23.04
C ILE A 367 -7.38 3.20 22.78
N PRO A 368 -8.20 3.86 23.62
CA PRO A 368 -9.63 4.01 23.38
C PRO A 368 -9.91 4.70 22.04
N ILE A 369 -10.87 4.20 21.29
CA ILE A 369 -11.39 4.81 20.06
C ILE A 369 -12.76 5.42 20.40
N LEU A 370 -12.93 6.70 20.13
CA LEU A 370 -14.10 7.50 20.47
C LEU A 370 -14.71 8.15 19.22
N PRO A 371 -16.02 8.50 19.25
CA PRO A 371 -16.61 9.30 18.17
C PRO A 371 -16.02 10.73 18.15
N PRO A 372 -16.10 11.44 17.02
CA PRO A 372 -15.49 12.78 16.88
C PRO A 372 -16.00 13.82 17.87
N ALA A 373 -17.19 13.61 18.47
CA ALA A 373 -17.72 14.45 19.54
C ALA A 373 -16.77 14.57 20.76
N ALA A 374 -15.95 13.55 21.00
CA ALA A 374 -14.97 13.53 22.09
C ALA A 374 -13.95 14.68 22.01
N LEU A 375 -13.65 15.21 20.81
CA LEU A 375 -12.76 16.35 20.64
C LEU A 375 -13.28 17.61 21.36
N TYR A 376 -14.59 17.82 21.35
CA TYR A 376 -15.23 18.99 21.97
C TYR A 376 -15.46 18.80 23.48
N GLU A 377 -15.64 17.56 23.92
CA GLU A 377 -15.90 17.23 25.32
C GLU A 377 -14.61 17.12 26.14
N ARG A 378 -13.59 16.45 25.58
CA ARG A 378 -12.32 16.14 26.27
C ARG A 378 -11.24 17.20 26.05
N LYS A 379 -11.38 18.03 25.01
CA LYS A 379 -10.53 19.22 24.73
C LYS A 379 -9.03 18.91 24.85
N PRO A 380 -8.50 17.98 24.04
CA PRO A 380 -7.07 17.67 24.07
C PRO A 380 -6.25 18.90 23.67
N ALA A 381 -5.02 18.99 24.20
CA ALA A 381 -4.07 20.06 23.87
C ALA A 381 -3.83 20.17 22.35
N PHE A 382 -3.79 19.02 21.68
CA PHE A 382 -3.76 18.90 20.24
C PHE A 382 -4.20 17.49 19.80
N VAL A 383 -4.49 17.36 18.50
CA VAL A 383 -4.82 16.09 17.84
C VAL A 383 -3.76 15.76 16.80
N VAL A 384 -3.09 14.61 16.92
CA VAL A 384 -2.19 14.09 15.87
C VAL A 384 -3.04 13.48 14.75
N VAL A 385 -2.99 14.05 13.56
CA VAL A 385 -3.81 13.59 12.42
C VAL A 385 -3.09 12.45 11.70
N PHE A 386 -3.32 11.20 12.12
CA PHE A 386 -2.76 10.01 11.45
C PHE A 386 -3.37 9.79 10.06
N ALA A 387 -4.63 10.17 9.85
CA ALA A 387 -5.26 10.27 8.53
C ALA A 387 -4.79 11.53 7.75
N TRP A 388 -3.48 11.82 7.78
CA TRP A 388 -2.87 13.07 7.35
C TRP A 388 -3.18 13.49 5.91
N ARG A 389 -3.33 12.52 4.99
CA ARG A 389 -3.73 12.76 3.59
C ARG A 389 -5.13 13.34 3.45
N TYR A 390 -5.95 13.20 4.48
CA TYR A 390 -7.31 13.71 4.55
C TYR A 390 -7.44 14.87 5.53
N VAL A 391 -6.33 15.54 5.89
CA VAL A 391 -6.37 16.66 6.86
C VAL A 391 -7.36 17.76 6.43
N ASP A 392 -7.41 18.11 5.14
CA ASP A 392 -8.32 19.14 4.63
C ASP A 392 -9.81 18.78 4.79
N PRO A 393 -10.29 17.62 4.29
CA PRO A 393 -11.68 17.24 4.53
C PRO A 393 -11.98 16.95 6.01
N ILE A 394 -11.00 16.54 6.83
CA ILE A 394 -11.18 16.38 8.27
C ILE A 394 -11.36 17.75 8.94
N ARG A 395 -10.42 18.70 8.76
CA ARG A 395 -10.47 20.02 9.41
C ARG A 395 -11.73 20.81 9.05
N ALA A 396 -12.20 20.69 7.81
CA ALA A 396 -13.44 21.32 7.36
C ALA A 396 -14.69 20.88 8.17
N LYS A 397 -14.72 19.64 8.68
CA LYS A 397 -15.83 19.13 9.52
C LYS A 397 -15.76 19.62 10.97
N HIS A 398 -14.61 20.15 11.41
CA HIS A 398 -14.31 20.44 12.80
C HIS A 398 -14.16 21.93 13.12
N ALA A 399 -14.87 22.81 12.40
CA ALA A 399 -14.83 24.26 12.64
C ALA A 399 -15.05 24.66 14.11
N ARG A 400 -15.95 23.96 14.82
CA ARG A 400 -16.17 24.17 16.26
C ARG A 400 -14.92 23.90 17.10
N TYR A 401 -14.16 22.86 16.77
CA TYR A 401 -12.95 22.49 17.53
C TYR A 401 -11.92 23.63 17.48
N PHE A 402 -11.71 24.20 16.29
CA PHE A 402 -10.81 25.34 16.09
C PHE A 402 -11.33 26.63 16.73
N ALA A 403 -12.64 26.90 16.66
CA ALA A 403 -13.25 28.05 17.34
C ALA A 403 -13.08 28.00 18.87
N GLU A 404 -12.94 26.80 19.44
CA GLU A 404 -12.64 26.58 20.86
C GLU A 404 -11.13 26.50 21.16
N GLY A 405 -10.26 26.87 20.21
CA GLY A 405 -8.80 26.93 20.37
C GLY A 405 -8.06 25.60 20.11
N GLY A 406 -8.75 24.61 19.56
CA GLY A 406 -8.20 23.31 19.20
C GLY A 406 -7.13 23.38 18.12
N LYS A 407 -6.23 22.39 18.11
CA LYS A 407 -5.07 22.34 17.19
C LYS A 407 -4.88 20.94 16.64
N PHE A 408 -4.66 20.85 15.35
CA PHE A 408 -4.21 19.63 14.69
C PHE A 408 -2.71 19.69 14.44
N VAL A 409 -2.07 18.53 14.58
CA VAL A 409 -0.66 18.31 14.27
C VAL A 409 -0.60 17.24 13.20
N VAL A 410 -0.19 17.63 12.01
CA VAL A 410 -0.06 16.73 10.85
C VAL A 410 1.38 16.22 10.82
N PRO A 411 1.63 14.91 10.99
CA PRO A 411 2.98 14.40 11.20
C PRO A 411 3.80 14.22 9.91
N LEU A 412 3.14 14.13 8.75
CA LEU A 412 3.77 13.85 7.46
C LEU A 412 3.33 14.87 6.39
N PRO A 413 4.19 15.21 5.40
CA PRO A 413 5.57 14.72 5.20
C PRO A 413 6.60 15.34 6.16
N GLY A 414 6.18 16.33 6.93
CA GLY A 414 6.87 16.92 8.07
C GLY A 414 5.82 17.54 8.99
N ILE A 415 6.22 17.89 10.21
CA ILE A 415 5.27 18.42 11.19
C ILE A 415 4.74 19.77 10.70
N SER A 416 3.41 19.87 10.66
CA SER A 416 2.72 21.13 10.46
C SER A 416 1.55 21.25 11.44
N MET A 417 1.30 22.47 11.89
CA MET A 417 0.18 22.78 12.76
C MET A 417 -0.96 23.39 11.95
N VAL A 418 -2.17 22.91 12.21
CA VAL A 418 -3.41 23.46 11.64
C VAL A 418 -4.28 23.92 12.81
N ASP A 419 -4.66 25.19 12.79
CA ASP A 419 -5.41 25.87 13.86
C ASP A 419 -6.72 26.51 13.36
N ARG A 420 -7.13 26.19 12.11
CA ARG A 420 -8.36 26.67 11.48
C ARG A 420 -8.95 25.64 10.53
N ALA A 421 -10.22 25.83 10.20
CA ALA A 421 -10.98 24.92 9.34
C ALA A 421 -10.82 25.17 7.84
N ASP A 422 -10.36 26.36 7.42
CA ASP A 422 -10.22 26.81 6.03
C ASP A 422 -8.77 26.83 5.53
#